data_AF-A0A2U3GYJ7-F1
#
_entry.id   AF-A0A2U3GYJ7-F1
#
_cell.length_a   1.000
_cell.length_b   1.000
_cell.length_c   1.000
_cell.angle_alpha   90.00
_cell.angle_beta   90.00
_cell.angle_gamma   90.00
#
_symmetry.space_group_name_H-M   'P 1'
#
loop_
_entity.id
_entity.type
_entity.pdbx_description
1 polymer ?
#
loop_
_entity_poly.entity_id
_entity_poly.type
_entity_poly.pdbx_seq_one_letter_code
_entity_poly.pdbx_strand_id
1 'polypeptide(L)'
;MNVPAFGCLAVVAGVVVGAIFTSWTVFWVFLLVALAVIAFMAGTPAARVAAADQRAIEAVQRDAAPAAAPVRDIEQEAKQLLEELPPLGSTVEDAIAACMKRLRHRDPQPLTVRFTKLARTHVAADERILGLIVQEASTPRGVPLLAIITDKALVVRDRGVAYRDDDVEVHSGEGGFVRSGERLFFFSYHTGLETAVAARTLAASSRRAVAVPSSRPPERLIREARDAELIAVEWMRYLGFDDAVATPVGADGGVDVVSTRAVAQVKMEGKPTGRPVVQQLHGVAVHEDKTGVFFSLAGYTPHARNWAQTSGTALFRFDYQGAAEPVNAVAHELLAAADARAQQ
;
A
#
# COMPACT_ATOMS: atom_id res chain seq x y z
N MET A 1 -3.85 13.01 44.39
CA MET A 1 -4.17 14.15 45.28
C MET A 1 -5.66 14.08 45.59
N ASN A 2 -6.07 13.48 46.71
CA ASN A 2 -6.32 14.11 48.02
C ASN A 2 -7.53 15.07 48.04
N VAL A 3 -8.75 14.50 48.22
CA VAL A 3 -9.83 14.75 49.24
C VAL A 3 -10.27 16.22 49.52
N PRO A 4 -11.57 16.57 49.84
CA PRO A 4 -12.64 15.78 50.48
C PRO A 4 -14.03 15.77 49.80
N ALA A 5 -14.83 14.71 49.91
CA ALA A 5 -15.55 14.26 51.12
C ALA A 5 -16.65 15.22 51.64
N PHE A 6 -17.57 15.64 50.77
CA PHE A 6 -18.83 16.31 51.19
C PHE A 6 -20.11 15.52 50.87
N GLY A 7 -20.03 14.41 50.12
CA GLY A 7 -21.22 13.71 49.62
C GLY A 7 -21.81 12.63 50.53
N CYS A 8 -21.12 12.19 51.60
CA CYS A 8 -21.56 11.05 52.41
C CYS A 8 -22.05 11.40 53.82
N LEU A 9 -22.06 12.67 54.23
CA LEU A 9 -22.51 13.06 55.57
C LEU A 9 -23.98 13.52 55.63
N ALA A 10 -24.66 13.71 54.50
CA ALA A 10 -26.04 14.21 54.49
C ALA A 10 -27.13 13.12 54.64
N VAL A 11 -26.79 11.83 54.51
CA VAL A 11 -27.78 10.73 54.63
C VAL A 11 -27.67 9.97 55.96
N VAL A 12 -26.58 10.12 56.71
CA VAL A 12 -26.41 9.46 58.02
C VAL A 12 -26.86 10.34 59.21
N ALA A 13 -27.12 11.63 59.01
CA ALA A 13 -27.69 12.50 60.04
C ALA A 13 -29.23 12.48 60.12
N GLY A 14 -29.90 11.56 59.40
CA GLY A 14 -31.36 11.42 59.42
C GLY A 14 -31.91 10.43 60.46
N VAL A 15 -31.05 9.74 61.22
CA VAL A 15 -31.47 8.69 62.17
C VAL A 15 -31.18 9.04 63.64
N VAL A 16 -30.49 10.15 63.94
CA VAL A 16 -30.16 10.55 65.34
C VAL A 16 -30.84 11.84 65.83
N VAL A 17 -31.68 12.50 65.02
CA VAL A 17 -32.43 13.71 65.46
C VAL A 17 -33.84 13.38 66.00
N GLY A 18 -34.05 12.15 66.47
CA GLY A 18 -35.25 11.77 67.23
C GLY A 18 -35.17 12.07 68.73
N ALA A 19 -33.98 12.41 69.26
CA ALA A 19 -33.74 12.47 70.71
C ALA A 19 -33.52 13.88 71.29
N ILE A 20 -33.53 14.94 70.49
CA ILE A 20 -33.29 16.33 70.98
C ILE A 20 -34.54 17.22 70.92
N PHE A 21 -35.53 16.90 70.08
CA PHE A 21 -36.76 17.68 70.01
C PHE A 21 -37.88 17.01 70.81
N THR A 22 -38.08 17.47 72.04
CA THR A 22 -39.18 17.05 72.94
C THR A 22 -40.58 17.49 72.46
N SER A 23 -40.68 18.15 71.31
CA SER A 23 -41.94 18.56 70.71
C SER A 23 -41.98 18.24 69.22
N TRP A 24 -42.97 17.43 68.84
CA TRP A 24 -43.29 17.05 67.45
C TRP A 24 -43.49 18.26 66.54
N THR A 25 -44.00 19.39 67.09
CA THR A 25 -44.20 20.62 66.32
C THR A 25 -42.88 21.25 65.87
N VAL A 26 -41.82 21.16 66.67
CA VAL A 26 -40.52 21.75 66.35
C VAL A 26 -39.82 20.93 65.26
N PHE A 27 -39.97 19.61 65.27
CA PHE A 27 -39.49 18.73 64.22
C PHE A 27 -40.10 19.10 62.85
N TRP A 28 -41.42 19.26 62.77
CA TRP A 28 -42.09 19.64 61.53
C TRP A 28 -41.70 21.03 61.04
N VAL A 29 -41.50 22.00 61.95
CA VAL A 29 -41.01 23.33 61.57
C VAL A 29 -39.60 23.26 61.00
N PHE A 30 -38.67 22.53 61.63
CA PHE A 30 -37.32 22.35 61.10
C PHE A 30 -37.31 21.61 59.76
N LEU A 31 -38.14 20.58 59.59
CA LEU A 31 -38.28 19.87 58.33
C LEU A 31 -38.79 20.80 57.23
N LEU A 32 -39.82 21.61 57.50
CA LEU A 32 -40.36 22.57 56.53
C LEU A 32 -39.35 23.66 56.18
N VAL A 33 -38.60 24.18 57.15
CA VAL A 33 -37.53 25.16 56.90
C VAL A 33 -36.40 24.54 56.10
N ALA A 34 -35.96 23.31 56.42
CA ALA A 34 -34.95 22.60 55.66
C ALA A 34 -35.40 22.34 54.22
N LEU A 35 -36.65 21.89 54.02
CA LEU A 35 -37.24 21.70 52.70
C LEU A 35 -37.35 23.02 51.93
N ALA A 36 -37.72 24.12 52.60
CA ALA A 36 -37.77 25.44 51.98
C ALA A 36 -36.39 25.97 51.58
N VAL A 37 -35.36 25.74 52.40
CA VAL A 37 -33.96 26.09 52.08
C VAL A 37 -33.45 25.23 50.92
N ILE A 38 -33.74 23.93 50.90
CA ILE A 38 -33.38 23.04 49.78
C ILE A 38 -34.07 23.49 48.49
N ALA A 39 -35.36 23.83 48.55
CA ALA A 39 -36.11 24.34 47.41
C ALA A 39 -35.58 25.70 46.93
N PHE A 40 -35.21 26.60 47.85
CA PHE A 40 -34.61 27.89 47.52
C PHE A 40 -33.23 27.74 46.88
N MET A 41 -32.37 26.87 47.45
CA MET A 41 -31.05 26.55 46.91
C MET A 41 -31.15 25.94 45.51
N ALA A 42 -32.13 25.05 45.28
CA ALA A 42 -32.43 24.48 43.96
C ALA A 42 -32.94 25.52 42.94
N GLY A 43 -33.56 26.61 43.39
CA GLY A 43 -34.03 27.72 42.54
C GLY A 43 -32.97 28.78 42.20
N THR A 44 -31.78 28.72 42.83
CA THR A 44 -30.72 29.72 42.62
C THR A 44 -30.19 29.71 41.17
N PRO A 45 -29.69 30.85 40.67
CA PRO A 45 -29.07 30.93 39.34
C PRO A 45 -27.90 29.94 39.19
N ALA A 46 -27.10 29.76 40.24
CA ALA A 46 -25.96 28.84 40.26
C ALA A 46 -26.38 27.37 40.11
N ALA A 47 -27.45 26.95 40.80
CA ALA A 47 -27.99 25.59 40.65
C ALA A 47 -28.55 25.33 39.25
N ARG A 48 -29.16 26.35 38.62
CA ARG A 48 -29.65 26.26 37.24
C ARG A 48 -28.52 26.14 36.22
N VAL A 49 -27.40 26.84 36.42
CA VAL A 49 -26.20 26.73 35.57
C VAL A 49 -25.55 25.35 35.75
N ALA A 50 -25.36 24.88 36.98
CA ALA A 50 -24.81 23.55 37.23
C ALA A 50 -25.66 22.41 36.62
N ALA A 51 -26.99 22.52 36.71
CA ALA A 51 -27.90 21.56 36.08
C ALA A 51 -27.92 21.67 34.54
N ALA A 52 -27.57 22.83 33.97
CA ALA A 52 -27.44 23.02 32.54
C ALA A 52 -26.11 22.45 32.02
N ASP A 53 -25.01 22.68 32.73
CA ASP A 53 -23.69 22.10 32.44
C ASP A 53 -23.72 20.57 32.56
N GLN A 54 -24.36 20.02 33.60
CA GLN A 54 -24.55 18.58 33.74
C GLN A 54 -25.33 17.99 32.55
N ARG A 55 -26.40 18.66 32.12
CA ARG A 55 -27.18 18.24 30.94
C ARG A 55 -26.39 18.36 29.65
N ALA A 56 -25.51 19.35 29.52
CA ALA A 56 -24.61 19.51 28.38
C ALA A 56 -23.53 18.42 28.36
N ILE A 57 -22.94 18.08 29.51
CA ILE A 57 -21.99 16.97 29.65
C ILE A 57 -22.66 15.64 29.34
N GLU A 58 -23.86 15.40 29.86
CA GLU A 58 -24.63 14.19 29.58
C GLU A 58 -25.06 14.10 28.12
N ALA A 59 -25.36 15.23 27.45
CA ALA A 59 -25.67 15.26 26.03
C ALA A 59 -24.42 14.93 25.18
N VAL A 60 -23.26 15.51 25.51
CA VAL A 60 -21.98 15.17 24.87
C VAL A 60 -21.61 13.71 25.11
N GLN A 61 -21.87 13.15 26.29
CA GLN A 61 -21.63 11.75 26.59
C GLN A 61 -22.63 10.79 25.93
N ARG A 62 -23.89 11.20 25.74
CA ARG A 62 -24.90 10.44 24.97
C ARG A 62 -24.56 10.41 23.49
N ASP A 63 -24.11 11.54 22.94
CA ASP A 63 -23.63 11.63 21.56
C ASP A 63 -22.23 11.00 21.39
N ALA A 64 -21.50 10.79 22.49
CA ALA A 64 -20.24 10.04 22.55
C ALA A 64 -20.41 8.58 22.99
N ALA A 65 -21.63 8.02 22.91
CA ALA A 65 -21.74 6.57 22.77
C ALA A 65 -20.97 6.21 21.48
N PRO A 66 -19.97 5.31 21.51
CA PRO A 66 -19.36 4.87 20.27
C PRO A 66 -20.48 4.17 19.51
N ALA A 67 -21.07 4.86 18.52
CA ALA A 67 -21.67 4.16 17.40
C ALA A 67 -20.60 3.17 16.98
N ALA A 68 -20.85 1.87 17.16
CA ALA A 68 -19.93 0.85 16.73
C ALA A 68 -19.59 1.22 15.30
N ALA A 69 -18.35 1.65 15.06
CA ALA A 69 -17.93 2.03 13.73
C ALA A 69 -18.32 0.86 12.83
N PRO A 70 -18.98 1.10 11.68
CA PRO A 70 -19.37 0.01 10.80
C PRO A 70 -18.17 -0.89 10.64
N VAL A 71 -18.34 -2.19 10.95
CA VAL A 71 -17.25 -3.17 10.85
C VAL A 71 -16.71 -3.03 9.44
N ARG A 72 -15.49 -2.48 9.32
CA ARG A 72 -14.89 -2.21 8.04
C ARG A 72 -14.66 -3.55 7.35
N ASP A 73 -15.25 -3.70 6.17
CA ASP A 73 -14.95 -4.82 5.30
C ASP A 73 -13.61 -4.54 4.60
N ILE A 74 -12.52 -4.84 5.31
CA ILE A 74 -11.16 -4.60 4.83
C ILE A 74 -10.89 -5.32 3.50
N GLU A 75 -11.48 -6.50 3.30
CA GLU A 75 -11.33 -7.24 2.05
C GLU A 75 -11.98 -6.50 0.88
N GLN A 76 -13.21 -6.01 1.07
CA GLN A 76 -13.91 -5.23 0.04
C GLN A 76 -13.21 -3.90 -0.23
N GLU A 77 -12.76 -3.19 0.79
CA GLU A 77 -11.96 -1.97 0.63
C GLU A 77 -10.64 -2.24 -0.13
N ALA A 78 -10.01 -3.38 0.12
CA ALA A 78 -8.78 -3.77 -0.56
C ALA A 78 -9.02 -4.12 -2.04
N LYS A 79 -10.13 -4.79 -2.38
CA LYS A 79 -10.55 -5.01 -3.77
C LYS A 79 -10.79 -3.69 -4.49
N GLN A 80 -11.57 -2.79 -3.87
CA GLN A 80 -11.82 -1.46 -4.41
C GLN A 80 -10.53 -0.67 -4.61
N LEU A 81 -9.59 -0.75 -3.66
CA LEU A 81 -8.28 -0.13 -3.81
C LEU A 81 -7.52 -0.64 -5.05
N LEU A 82 -7.52 -1.96 -5.28
CA LEU A 82 -6.90 -2.56 -6.46
C LEU A 82 -7.61 -2.17 -7.77
N GLU A 83 -8.88 -1.81 -7.75
CA GLU A 83 -9.60 -1.32 -8.93
C GLU A 83 -9.31 0.16 -9.20
N GLU A 84 -9.18 0.99 -8.17
CA GLU A 84 -8.95 2.44 -8.28
C GLU A 84 -7.49 2.82 -8.58
N LEU A 85 -6.54 1.98 -8.18
CA LEU A 85 -5.12 2.24 -8.39
C LEU A 85 -4.77 2.24 -9.89
N PRO A 86 -3.80 3.06 -10.34
CA PRO A 86 -3.27 2.96 -11.68
C PRO A 86 -2.86 1.52 -12.05
N PRO A 87 -3.00 1.12 -13.33
CA PRO A 87 -2.63 -0.21 -13.78
C PRO A 87 -1.11 -0.43 -13.64
N LEU A 88 -0.68 -1.69 -13.52
CA LEU A 88 0.74 -2.04 -13.46
C LEU A 88 1.46 -1.55 -14.73
N GLY A 89 2.66 -0.98 -14.58
CA GLY A 89 3.41 -0.34 -15.69
C GLY A 89 3.02 1.12 -16.00
N SER A 90 2.12 1.73 -15.23
CA SER A 90 1.89 3.18 -15.24
C SER A 90 3.07 3.95 -14.63
N THR A 91 3.13 5.28 -14.85
CA THR A 91 4.25 6.09 -14.37
C THR A 91 4.31 6.12 -12.84
N VAL A 92 5.51 6.28 -12.29
CA VAL A 92 5.71 6.45 -10.84
C VAL A 92 4.93 7.68 -10.34
N GLU A 93 4.85 8.73 -11.15
CA GLU A 93 4.12 9.96 -10.85
C GLU A 93 2.63 9.71 -10.67
N ASP A 94 2.01 8.96 -11.59
CA ASP A 94 0.58 8.63 -11.51
C ASP A 94 0.29 7.78 -10.27
N ALA A 95 1.14 6.78 -10.00
CA ALA A 95 1.03 5.92 -8.82
C ALA A 95 1.16 6.71 -7.51
N ILE A 96 2.15 7.61 -7.41
CA ILE A 96 2.32 8.48 -6.24
C ILE A 96 1.15 9.46 -6.12
N ALA A 97 0.68 10.06 -7.21
CA ALA A 97 -0.46 10.98 -7.18
C ALA A 97 -1.74 10.30 -6.66
N ALA A 98 -2.04 9.08 -7.14
CA ALA A 98 -3.17 8.28 -6.67
C ALA A 98 -3.08 7.97 -5.17
N CYS A 99 -1.89 7.66 -4.66
CA CYS A 99 -1.69 7.40 -3.23
C CYS A 99 -1.75 8.68 -2.38
N MET A 100 -1.17 9.79 -2.85
CA MET A 100 -1.19 11.08 -2.16
C MET A 100 -2.61 11.61 -1.96
N LYS A 101 -3.51 11.40 -2.94
CA LYS A 101 -4.94 11.73 -2.82
C LYS A 101 -5.61 11.02 -1.64
N ARG A 102 -5.20 9.78 -1.34
CA ARG A 102 -5.72 8.98 -0.22
C ARG A 102 -5.05 9.33 1.11
N LEU A 103 -3.77 9.66 1.11
CA LEU A 103 -3.01 10.07 2.30
C LEU A 103 -3.57 11.34 2.96
N ARG A 104 -4.18 12.25 2.18
CA ARG A 104 -4.82 13.50 2.66
C ARG A 104 -3.91 14.35 3.57
N HIS A 105 -2.61 14.37 3.30
CA HIS A 105 -1.64 15.13 4.09
C HIS A 105 -1.85 16.64 3.96
N ARG A 106 -1.59 17.40 5.04
CA ARG A 106 -1.79 18.86 5.09
C ARG A 106 -0.93 19.63 4.09
N ASP A 107 0.30 19.18 3.88
CA ASP A 107 1.23 19.73 2.88
C ASP A 107 1.73 18.62 1.95
N PRO A 108 1.04 18.37 0.82
CA PRO A 108 1.34 17.23 -0.04
C PRO A 108 2.52 17.47 -0.97
N GLN A 109 2.82 18.71 -1.36
CA GLN A 109 3.79 19.01 -2.43
C GLN A 109 5.22 18.52 -2.09
N PRO A 110 5.79 18.81 -0.90
CA PRO A 110 7.12 18.33 -0.54
C PRO A 110 7.18 16.79 -0.43
N LEU A 111 6.08 16.17 0.01
CA LEU A 111 5.99 14.72 0.15
C LEU A 111 5.92 14.04 -1.22
N THR A 112 5.13 14.56 -2.16
CA THR A 112 5.05 14.04 -3.53
C THR A 112 6.44 13.94 -4.14
N VAL A 113 7.24 15.01 -4.07
CA VAL A 113 8.62 15.01 -4.61
C VAL A 113 9.50 13.95 -3.93
N ARG A 114 9.42 13.83 -2.60
CA ARG A 114 10.22 12.86 -1.84
C ARG A 114 9.81 11.42 -2.14
N PHE A 115 8.52 11.14 -2.22
CA PHE A 115 7.99 9.83 -2.55
C PHE A 115 8.28 9.45 -3.99
N THR A 116 8.12 10.35 -4.96
CA THR A 116 8.51 10.11 -6.35
C THR A 116 10.00 9.78 -6.46
N LYS A 117 10.88 10.52 -5.77
CA LYS A 117 12.31 10.22 -5.75
C LYS A 117 12.61 8.86 -5.11
N LEU A 118 11.96 8.54 -4.00
CA LEU A 118 12.12 7.26 -3.31
C LEU A 118 11.66 6.09 -4.20
N ALA A 119 10.48 6.20 -4.80
CA ALA A 119 9.91 5.19 -5.68
C ALA A 119 10.78 4.95 -6.92
N ARG A 120 11.17 6.01 -7.65
CA ARG A 120 12.05 5.88 -8.84
C ARG A 120 13.37 5.18 -8.55
N THR A 121 13.86 5.22 -7.31
CA THR A 121 15.16 4.64 -6.94
C THR A 121 15.01 3.21 -6.42
N HIS A 122 13.88 2.85 -5.81
CA HIS A 122 13.77 1.64 -4.99
C HIS A 122 12.51 0.80 -5.22
N VAL A 123 11.59 1.24 -6.07
CA VAL A 123 10.38 0.49 -6.46
C VAL A 123 10.55 0.05 -7.91
N ALA A 124 10.43 -1.26 -8.16
CA ALA A 124 10.54 -1.79 -9.51
C ALA A 124 9.27 -1.50 -10.34
N ALA A 125 9.41 -1.46 -11.66
CA ALA A 125 8.31 -1.12 -12.58
C ALA A 125 7.18 -2.17 -12.60
N ASP A 126 7.48 -3.41 -12.20
CA ASP A 126 6.54 -4.51 -12.02
C ASP A 126 5.91 -4.56 -10.61
N GLU A 127 6.10 -3.52 -9.80
CA GLU A 127 5.47 -3.37 -8.49
C GLU A 127 4.34 -2.35 -8.52
N ARG A 128 3.25 -2.69 -7.83
CA ARG A 128 2.14 -1.77 -7.61
C ARG A 128 2.34 -1.04 -6.30
N ILE A 129 2.36 0.29 -6.34
CA ILE A 129 2.36 1.13 -5.14
C ILE A 129 0.96 1.10 -4.53
N LEU A 130 0.83 0.53 -3.33
CA LEU A 130 -0.47 0.33 -2.66
C LEU A 130 -0.78 1.43 -1.64
N GLY A 131 0.24 1.97 -0.99
CA GLY A 131 0.08 2.99 0.04
C GLY A 131 1.37 3.74 0.35
N LEU A 132 1.19 4.93 0.94
CA LEU A 132 2.27 5.77 1.42
C LEU A 132 2.10 5.96 2.93
N ILE A 133 3.22 5.93 3.64
CA ILE A 133 3.27 6.07 5.09
C ILE A 133 4.19 7.24 5.40
N VAL A 134 3.70 8.16 6.22
CA VAL A 134 4.50 9.26 6.78
C VAL A 134 4.45 9.12 8.28
N GLN A 135 5.62 9.01 8.89
CA GLN A 135 5.77 9.00 10.34
C GLN A 135 6.61 10.21 10.72
N GLU A 136 5.94 11.17 11.37
CA GLU A 136 6.58 12.40 11.82
C GLU A 136 7.71 12.09 12.80
N ALA A 137 8.83 12.78 12.63
CA ALA A 137 9.93 12.64 13.56
C ALA A 137 9.52 13.20 14.93
N SER A 138 9.96 12.56 16.01
CA SER A 138 9.69 13.00 17.39
C SER A 138 10.27 14.38 17.73
N THR A 139 11.03 15.01 16.81
CA THR A 139 11.67 16.31 17.01
C THR A 139 11.17 17.33 15.97
N PRO A 140 10.95 18.62 16.34
CA PRO A 140 10.42 19.66 15.44
C PRO A 140 11.24 19.98 14.18
N ARG A 141 12.50 19.53 14.10
CA ARG A 141 13.40 19.70 12.94
C ARG A 141 13.72 18.40 12.21
N GLY A 142 13.10 17.29 12.61
CA GLY A 142 13.45 15.96 12.11
C GLY A 142 12.90 15.74 10.71
N VAL A 143 13.67 15.07 9.86
CA VAL A 143 13.18 14.57 8.57
C VAL A 143 12.17 13.45 8.87
N PRO A 144 10.92 13.54 8.38
CA PRO A 144 9.94 12.49 8.61
C PRO A 144 10.42 11.19 7.98
N LEU A 145 10.10 10.09 8.65
CA LEU A 145 10.29 8.77 8.11
C LEU A 145 9.21 8.53 7.07
N LEU A 146 9.62 8.08 5.88
CA LEU A 146 8.71 7.81 4.76
C LEU A 146 8.75 6.32 4.47
N ALA A 147 7.60 5.72 4.18
CA ALA A 147 7.57 4.37 3.65
C ALA A 147 6.57 4.21 2.52
N ILE A 148 6.89 3.34 1.57
CA ILE A 148 6.07 2.95 0.44
C ILE A 148 5.79 1.47 0.59
N ILE A 149 4.51 1.11 0.75
CA ILE A 149 4.10 -0.29 0.69
C ILE A 149 3.71 -0.62 -0.74
N THR A 150 4.36 -1.62 -1.31
CA THR A 150 4.01 -2.20 -2.60
C THR A 150 3.42 -3.59 -2.43
N ASP A 151 2.98 -4.18 -3.53
CA ASP A 151 2.53 -5.57 -3.56
C ASP A 151 3.67 -6.59 -3.43
N LYS A 152 4.95 -6.17 -3.45
CA LYS A 152 6.11 -7.06 -3.29
C LYS A 152 7.02 -6.70 -2.11
N ALA A 153 7.16 -5.42 -1.76
CA ALA A 153 8.13 -4.96 -0.76
C ALA A 153 7.59 -3.80 0.09
N LEU A 154 8.33 -3.49 1.14
CA LEU A 154 8.19 -2.26 1.91
C LEU A 154 9.50 -1.47 1.74
N VAL A 155 9.39 -0.31 1.13
CA VAL A 155 10.54 0.59 0.94
C VAL A 155 10.45 1.68 2.00
N VAL A 156 11.45 1.76 2.88
CA VAL A 156 11.48 2.72 3.99
C VAL A 156 12.66 3.66 3.85
N ARG A 157 12.41 4.97 3.95
CA ARG A 157 13.44 6.00 4.04
C ARG A 157 13.45 6.61 5.43
N ASP A 158 14.56 6.41 6.13
CA ASP A 158 14.78 6.87 7.49
C ASP A 158 16.14 7.57 7.58
N ARG A 159 16.15 8.80 8.10
CA ARG A 159 17.36 9.66 8.25
C ARG A 159 18.24 9.73 6.99
N GLY A 160 17.63 9.68 5.82
CA GLY A 160 18.32 9.78 4.52
C GLY A 160 18.79 8.44 3.93
N VAL A 161 18.72 7.34 4.69
CA VAL A 161 19.01 5.98 4.23
C VAL A 161 17.72 5.32 3.77
N ALA A 162 17.76 4.62 2.65
CA ALA A 162 16.65 3.82 2.15
C ALA A 162 16.90 2.33 2.40
N TYR A 163 15.89 1.64 2.90
CA TYR A 163 15.83 0.22 3.16
C TYR A 163 14.73 -0.38 2.31
N ARG A 164 14.93 -1.61 1.83
CA ARG A 164 13.94 -2.37 1.09
C ARG A 164 13.80 -3.72 1.77
N ASP A 165 12.61 -4.00 2.27
CA ASP A 165 12.27 -5.27 2.89
C ASP A 165 11.28 -6.00 1.98
N ASP A 166 11.71 -7.09 1.35
CA ASP A 166 10.84 -7.92 0.51
C ASP A 166 9.91 -8.79 1.39
N ASP A 167 10.43 -9.28 2.51
CA ASP A 167 9.68 -10.05 3.53
C ASP A 167 9.06 -9.12 4.57
N VAL A 168 7.92 -8.54 4.21
CA VAL A 168 7.21 -7.59 5.07
C VAL A 168 6.46 -8.32 6.19
N GLU A 169 6.91 -8.13 7.42
CA GLU A 169 6.25 -8.69 8.60
C GLU A 169 4.97 -7.92 8.94
N VAL A 170 3.84 -8.61 8.84
CA VAL A 170 2.51 -8.07 9.11
C VAL A 170 1.93 -8.73 10.34
N HIS A 171 1.48 -7.91 11.29
CA HIS A 171 0.78 -8.36 12.48
C HIS A 171 -0.67 -7.89 12.39
N SER A 172 -1.59 -8.84 12.21
CA SER A 172 -3.03 -8.57 12.11
C SER A 172 -3.71 -8.63 13.48
N GLY A 173 -4.86 -7.97 13.63
CA GLY A 173 -5.66 -7.95 14.85
C GLY A 173 -5.70 -6.59 15.55
N GLU A 174 -6.18 -6.58 16.79
CA GLU A 174 -6.25 -5.35 17.59
C GLU A 174 -4.85 -4.78 17.82
N GLY A 175 -4.63 -3.53 17.38
CA GLY A 175 -3.29 -2.92 17.41
C GLY A 175 -2.34 -3.40 16.31
N GLY A 176 -2.86 -3.94 15.21
CA GLY A 176 -2.07 -4.44 14.09
C GLY A 176 -1.07 -3.43 13.50
N PHE A 177 0.03 -3.94 12.96
CA PHE A 177 1.14 -3.15 12.46
C PHE A 177 1.93 -3.86 11.36
N VAL A 178 2.72 -3.07 10.63
CA VAL A 178 3.78 -3.57 9.74
C VAL A 178 5.13 -3.28 10.36
N ARG A 179 6.08 -4.21 10.25
CA ARG A 179 7.46 -4.03 10.72
C ARG A 179 8.47 -3.98 9.57
N SER A 180 9.45 -3.09 9.70
CA SER A 180 10.65 -2.97 8.86
C SER A 180 11.88 -2.82 9.75
N GLY A 181 12.59 -3.92 10.02
CA GLY A 181 13.64 -3.96 11.03
C GLY A 181 13.13 -3.52 12.41
N GLU A 182 13.68 -2.44 12.97
CA GLU A 182 13.24 -1.88 14.25
C GLU A 182 12.03 -0.92 14.14
N ARG A 183 11.52 -0.67 12.94
CA ARG A 183 10.48 0.34 12.66
C ARG A 183 9.11 -0.31 12.66
N LEU A 184 8.17 0.28 13.40
CA LEU A 184 6.80 -0.20 13.53
C LEU A 184 5.82 0.83 12.99
N PHE A 185 4.93 0.38 12.11
CA PHE A 185 3.89 1.18 11.49
C PHE A 185 2.52 0.65 11.89
N PHE A 186 1.91 1.24 12.91
CA PHE A 186 0.61 0.79 13.41
C PHE A 186 -0.53 1.25 12.50
N PHE A 187 -1.51 0.37 12.27
CA PHE A 187 -2.68 0.65 11.45
C PHE A 187 -3.52 1.81 12.02
N SER A 188 -3.54 1.97 13.34
CA SER A 188 -4.24 3.05 14.03
C SER A 188 -3.68 4.45 13.77
N TYR A 189 -2.40 4.55 13.37
CA TYR A 189 -1.74 5.84 13.11
C TYR A 189 -1.56 6.15 11.62
N HIS A 190 -1.85 5.20 10.75
CA HIS A 190 -1.59 5.32 9.32
C HIS A 190 -2.83 4.96 8.50
N THR A 191 -3.56 6.00 8.08
CA THR A 191 -4.78 5.87 7.29
C THR A 191 -4.57 5.03 6.04
N GLY A 192 -5.39 3.98 5.88
CA GLY A 192 -5.36 3.10 4.71
C GLY A 192 -4.21 2.09 4.67
N LEU A 193 -3.34 2.04 5.69
CA LEU A 193 -2.24 1.07 5.75
C LEU A 193 -2.77 -0.36 5.83
N GLU A 194 -3.75 -0.61 6.70
CA GLU A 194 -4.41 -1.91 6.83
C GLU A 194 -5.04 -2.37 5.50
N THR A 195 -5.73 -1.46 4.80
CA THR A 195 -6.30 -1.70 3.47
C THR A 195 -5.20 -2.01 2.43
N ALA A 196 -4.07 -1.29 2.47
CA ALA A 196 -2.94 -1.53 1.57
C ALA A 196 -2.27 -2.90 1.83
N VAL A 197 -2.16 -3.32 3.09
CA VAL A 197 -1.66 -4.64 3.49
C VAL A 197 -2.62 -5.76 3.04
N ALA A 198 -3.93 -5.56 3.21
CA ALA A 198 -4.92 -6.50 2.69
C ALA A 198 -4.87 -6.58 1.16
N ALA A 199 -4.75 -5.45 0.46
CA ALA A 199 -4.61 -5.39 -0.98
C ALA A 199 -3.33 -6.09 -1.49
N ARG A 200 -2.22 -6.00 -0.74
CA ARG A 200 -1.00 -6.77 -1.02
C ARG A 200 -1.27 -8.26 -0.99
N THR A 201 -1.96 -8.74 0.04
CA THR A 201 -2.29 -10.16 0.21
C THR A 201 -3.21 -10.66 -0.90
N LEU A 202 -4.20 -9.86 -1.27
CA LEU A 202 -5.07 -10.14 -2.42
C LEU A 202 -4.29 -10.17 -3.74
N ALA A 203 -3.44 -9.17 -4.01
CA ALA A 203 -2.63 -9.10 -5.23
C ALA A 203 -1.67 -10.30 -5.38
N ALA A 204 -1.05 -10.74 -4.29
CA ALA A 204 -0.22 -11.94 -4.27
C ALA A 204 -1.03 -13.21 -4.58
N SER A 205 -2.23 -13.31 -4.01
CA SER A 205 -3.15 -14.43 -4.26
C SER A 205 -3.66 -14.44 -5.71
N SER A 206 -4.01 -13.28 -6.25
CA SER A 206 -4.45 -13.12 -7.64
C SER A 206 -3.36 -13.47 -8.62
N ARG A 207 -2.10 -13.03 -8.42
CA ARG A 207 -0.96 -13.44 -9.25
C ARG A 207 -0.81 -14.95 -9.33
N ARG A 208 -0.91 -15.63 -8.19
CA ARG A 208 -0.86 -17.10 -8.14
C ARG A 208 -2.03 -17.77 -8.89
N ALA A 209 -3.13 -17.06 -9.08
CA ALA A 209 -4.32 -17.53 -9.79
C ALA A 209 -4.40 -17.08 -11.26
N VAL A 210 -3.54 -16.18 -11.75
CA VAL A 210 -3.54 -15.77 -13.15
C VAL A 210 -3.19 -16.99 -14.02
N ALA A 211 -4.16 -17.41 -14.83
CA ALA A 211 -3.93 -18.47 -15.79
C ALA A 211 -2.92 -17.99 -16.83
N VAL A 212 -1.87 -18.77 -17.04
CA VAL A 212 -0.92 -18.51 -18.13
C VAL A 212 -1.67 -18.60 -19.46
N PRO A 213 -1.45 -17.67 -20.42
CA PRO A 213 -2.14 -17.70 -21.70
C PRO A 213 -2.01 -19.08 -22.39
N SER A 214 -3.15 -19.64 -22.83
CA SER A 214 -3.23 -20.95 -23.48
C SER A 214 -3.04 -20.90 -25.00
N SER A 215 -2.85 -19.71 -25.58
CA SER A 215 -2.56 -19.52 -26.99
C SER A 215 -1.45 -18.50 -27.17
N ARG A 216 -0.70 -18.65 -28.27
CA ARG A 216 0.27 -17.63 -28.70
C ARG A 216 -0.42 -16.26 -28.86
N PRO A 217 0.33 -15.16 -28.66
CA PRO A 217 -0.19 -13.83 -28.91
C PRO A 217 -0.77 -13.69 -30.33
N PRO A 218 -1.91 -13.00 -30.51
CA PRO A 218 -2.48 -12.79 -31.83
C PRO A 218 -1.61 -11.86 -32.67
N GLU A 219 -1.57 -12.09 -33.98
CA GLU A 219 -0.88 -11.19 -34.92
C GLU A 219 -1.47 -9.78 -34.86
N ARG A 220 -0.60 -8.78 -34.70
CA ARG A 220 -0.95 -7.36 -34.63
C ARG A 220 0.14 -6.51 -35.26
N LEU A 221 -0.28 -5.55 -36.10
CA LEU A 221 0.66 -4.65 -36.77
C LEU A 221 1.40 -3.78 -35.74
N ILE A 222 2.73 -3.84 -35.78
CA ILE A 222 3.64 -2.97 -35.01
C ILE A 222 3.94 -1.74 -35.85
N ARG A 223 3.59 -0.55 -35.34
CA ARG A 223 3.86 0.74 -35.99
C ARG A 223 4.99 1.48 -35.31
N GLU A 224 5.05 1.38 -33.99
CA GLU A 224 5.99 2.12 -33.16
C GLU A 224 6.67 1.21 -32.12
N ALA A 225 7.77 1.68 -31.51
CA ALA A 225 8.52 0.95 -30.48
C ALA A 225 7.60 0.45 -29.36
N ARG A 226 6.66 1.28 -28.92
CA ARG A 226 5.72 0.92 -27.85
C ARG A 226 4.82 -0.25 -28.22
N ASP A 227 4.42 -0.38 -29.49
CA ASP A 227 3.62 -1.53 -29.93
C ASP A 227 4.44 -2.82 -29.78
N ALA A 228 5.73 -2.79 -30.12
CA ALA A 228 6.62 -3.94 -29.99
C ALA A 228 6.85 -4.31 -28.51
N GLU A 229 6.97 -3.34 -27.62
CA GLU A 229 7.08 -3.56 -26.17
C GLU A 229 5.82 -4.25 -25.62
N LEU A 230 4.64 -3.78 -26.00
CA LEU A 230 3.37 -4.38 -25.57
C LEU A 230 3.18 -5.79 -26.13
N ILE A 231 3.60 -6.05 -27.37
CA ILE A 231 3.60 -7.42 -27.92
C ILE A 231 4.64 -8.30 -27.22
N ALA A 232 5.80 -7.76 -26.86
CA ALA A 232 6.80 -8.49 -26.08
C ALA A 232 6.27 -8.87 -24.69
N VAL A 233 5.45 -8.02 -24.05
CA VAL A 233 4.71 -8.38 -22.83
C VAL A 233 3.82 -9.60 -23.06
N GLU A 234 3.01 -9.59 -24.12
CA GLU A 234 2.12 -10.71 -24.46
C GLU A 234 2.92 -12.01 -24.69
N TRP A 235 4.04 -11.93 -25.40
CA TRP A 235 4.95 -13.06 -25.59
C TRP A 235 5.59 -13.53 -24.30
N MET A 236 6.09 -12.64 -23.46
CA MET A 236 6.67 -13.03 -22.17
C MET A 236 5.66 -13.76 -21.29
N ARG A 237 4.41 -13.28 -21.24
CA ARG A 237 3.32 -13.97 -20.54
C ARG A 237 3.08 -15.36 -21.12
N TYR A 238 3.00 -15.48 -22.44
CA TYR A 238 2.85 -16.78 -23.10
C TYR A 238 4.03 -17.72 -22.82
N LEU A 239 5.26 -17.21 -22.79
CA LEU A 239 6.48 -17.94 -22.43
C LEU A 239 6.51 -18.37 -20.95
N GLY A 240 5.53 -17.92 -20.16
CA GLY A 240 5.35 -18.31 -18.77
C GLY A 240 5.87 -17.29 -17.77
N PHE A 241 6.12 -16.04 -18.18
CA PHE A 241 6.32 -14.89 -17.29
C PHE A 241 5.00 -14.11 -17.17
N ASP A 242 4.04 -14.75 -16.51
CA ASP A 242 2.63 -14.36 -16.40
C ASP A 242 2.37 -12.93 -15.89
N ASP A 243 3.28 -12.42 -15.06
CA ASP A 243 3.21 -11.10 -14.48
C ASP A 243 4.00 -10.03 -15.28
N ALA A 244 4.44 -10.36 -16.50
CA ALA A 244 5.20 -9.42 -17.32
C ALA A 244 4.42 -8.13 -17.60
N VAL A 245 5.11 -7.00 -17.56
CA VAL A 245 4.60 -5.66 -17.87
C VAL A 245 5.66 -4.81 -18.56
N ALA A 246 5.20 -3.92 -19.45
CA ALA A 246 6.08 -2.97 -20.09
C ALA A 246 6.50 -1.90 -19.09
N THR A 247 7.76 -1.47 -19.15
CA THR A 247 8.24 -0.35 -18.35
C THR A 247 7.55 0.95 -18.79
N PRO A 248 7.45 1.96 -17.92
CA PRO A 248 6.96 3.28 -18.31
C PRO A 248 7.85 3.89 -19.39
N VAL A 249 7.27 4.64 -20.33
CA VAL A 249 8.00 5.32 -21.41
C VAL A 249 9.07 6.25 -20.83
N GLY A 250 10.35 6.00 -21.14
CA GLY A 250 11.46 6.82 -20.62
C GLY A 250 12.84 6.16 -20.76
N ALA A 251 13.84 6.71 -20.05
CA ALA A 251 15.17 6.12 -19.98
C ALA A 251 15.18 4.98 -18.94
N ASP A 252 14.85 3.78 -19.39
CA ASP A 252 14.71 2.56 -18.59
C ASP A 252 16.01 1.74 -18.47
N GLY A 253 17.15 2.29 -18.88
CA GLY A 253 18.44 1.60 -18.81
C GLY A 253 18.58 0.45 -19.80
N GLY A 254 17.66 0.32 -20.76
CA GLY A 254 17.64 -0.76 -21.75
C GLY A 254 16.84 -1.98 -21.35
N VAL A 255 15.87 -1.83 -20.45
CA VAL A 255 14.87 -2.85 -20.10
C VAL A 255 13.48 -2.31 -20.43
N ASP A 256 12.83 -2.87 -21.44
CA ASP A 256 11.53 -2.40 -21.91
C ASP A 256 10.36 -3.21 -21.32
N VAL A 257 10.63 -4.42 -20.82
CA VAL A 257 9.64 -5.30 -20.18
C VAL A 257 10.24 -5.98 -18.95
N VAL A 258 9.47 -6.06 -17.87
CA VAL A 258 9.88 -6.66 -16.60
C VAL A 258 8.83 -7.63 -16.08
N SER A 259 9.28 -8.64 -15.35
CA SER A 259 8.45 -9.56 -14.57
C SER A 259 9.19 -9.96 -13.29
N THR A 260 8.54 -10.70 -12.40
CA THR A 260 9.19 -11.21 -11.18
C THR A 260 10.39 -12.11 -11.52
N ARG A 261 10.37 -12.81 -12.66
CA ARG A 261 11.38 -13.82 -13.02
C ARG A 261 12.16 -13.52 -14.30
N ALA A 262 11.86 -12.43 -15.00
CA ALA A 262 12.52 -12.08 -16.24
C ALA A 262 12.58 -10.57 -16.48
N VAL A 263 13.58 -10.17 -17.24
CA VAL A 263 13.68 -8.84 -17.85
C VAL A 263 13.86 -9.00 -19.35
N ALA A 264 13.31 -8.07 -20.12
CA ALA A 264 13.48 -8.08 -21.56
C ALA A 264 13.80 -6.73 -22.16
N GLN A 265 14.49 -6.80 -23.29
CA GLN A 265 14.77 -5.66 -24.16
C GLN A 265 14.19 -5.92 -25.55
N VAL A 266 13.64 -4.88 -26.16
CA VAL A 266 12.98 -4.88 -27.46
C VAL A 266 13.70 -3.88 -28.38
N LYS A 267 14.15 -4.36 -29.54
CA LYS A 267 14.83 -3.53 -30.54
C LYS A 267 14.14 -3.59 -31.90
N MET A 268 13.61 -2.45 -32.32
CA MET A 268 13.00 -2.22 -33.64
C MET A 268 13.97 -1.61 -34.68
N GLU A 269 15.28 -1.65 -34.42
CA GLU A 269 16.26 -1.07 -35.35
C GLU A 269 16.41 -1.94 -36.62
N GLY A 270 16.66 -1.32 -37.77
CA GLY A 270 16.87 -2.02 -39.05
C GLY A 270 18.23 -2.71 -39.21
N LYS A 271 19.01 -2.85 -38.13
CA LYS A 271 20.35 -3.48 -38.14
C LYS A 271 20.43 -4.58 -37.09
N PRO A 272 21.13 -5.70 -37.37
CA PRO A 272 21.25 -6.79 -36.40
C PRO A 272 21.87 -6.33 -35.08
N THR A 273 21.32 -6.82 -33.97
CA THR A 273 21.79 -6.50 -32.62
C THR A 273 23.17 -7.10 -32.37
N GLY A 274 24.09 -6.26 -31.91
CA GLY A 274 25.47 -6.62 -31.57
C GLY A 274 25.59 -7.21 -30.17
N ARG A 275 26.69 -7.96 -29.95
CA ARG A 275 27.00 -8.57 -28.64
C ARG A 275 26.97 -7.58 -27.45
N PRO A 276 27.50 -6.34 -27.53
CA PRO A 276 27.51 -5.43 -26.38
C PRO A 276 26.13 -5.14 -25.81
N VAL A 277 25.11 -5.03 -26.67
CA VAL A 277 23.73 -4.74 -26.25
C VAL A 277 23.12 -5.94 -25.53
N VAL A 278 23.33 -7.15 -26.05
CA VAL A 278 22.88 -8.39 -25.39
C VAL A 278 23.59 -8.59 -24.03
N GLN A 279 24.88 -8.23 -23.96
CA GLN A 279 25.65 -8.27 -22.71
C GLN A 279 25.12 -7.30 -21.66
N GLN A 280 24.69 -6.11 -22.06
CA GLN A 280 24.09 -5.13 -21.15
C GLN A 280 22.81 -5.69 -20.51
N LEU A 281 21.88 -6.22 -21.30
CA LEU A 281 20.65 -6.84 -20.77
C LEU A 281 20.97 -7.99 -19.81
N HIS A 282 21.89 -8.87 -20.19
CA HIS A 282 22.28 -9.99 -19.32
C HIS A 282 22.89 -9.51 -18.00
N GLY A 283 23.67 -8.43 -18.01
CA GLY A 283 24.20 -7.83 -16.78
C GLY A 283 23.10 -7.41 -15.82
N VAL A 284 22.02 -6.81 -16.33
CA VAL A 284 20.82 -6.48 -15.54
C VAL A 284 20.14 -7.75 -15.03
N ALA A 285 19.91 -8.71 -15.92
CA ALA A 285 19.25 -9.97 -15.58
C ALA A 285 19.97 -10.74 -14.47
N VAL A 286 21.31 -10.85 -14.53
CA VAL A 286 22.13 -11.50 -13.51
C VAL A 286 22.10 -10.73 -12.19
N HIS A 287 22.18 -9.39 -12.24
CA HIS A 287 22.11 -8.57 -11.05
C HIS A 287 20.77 -8.70 -10.32
N GLU A 288 19.68 -8.91 -11.05
CA GLU A 288 18.33 -9.09 -10.51
C GLU A 288 17.94 -10.55 -10.26
N ASP A 289 18.84 -11.53 -10.50
CA ASP A 289 18.54 -12.97 -10.44
C ASP A 289 17.34 -13.38 -11.31
N LYS A 290 17.29 -12.83 -12.53
CA LYS A 290 16.20 -12.99 -13.50
C LYS A 290 16.70 -13.59 -14.82
N THR A 291 15.76 -14.17 -15.58
CA THR A 291 16.01 -14.60 -16.95
C THR A 291 16.04 -13.38 -17.90
N GLY A 292 17.08 -13.27 -18.71
CA GLY A 292 17.15 -12.24 -19.77
C GLY A 292 16.51 -12.73 -21.08
N VAL A 293 15.56 -11.97 -21.61
CA VAL A 293 14.89 -12.25 -22.90
C VAL A 293 15.10 -11.06 -23.86
N PHE A 294 15.55 -11.29 -25.08
CA PHE A 294 15.78 -10.23 -26.05
C PHE A 294 14.87 -10.43 -27.26
N PHE A 295 14.18 -9.36 -27.67
CA PHE A 295 13.41 -9.31 -28.91
C PHE A 295 14.08 -8.34 -29.89
N SER A 296 14.38 -8.79 -31.11
CA SER A 296 15.00 -7.94 -32.14
C SER A 296 14.35 -8.13 -33.50
N LEU A 297 13.94 -7.03 -34.13
CA LEU A 297 13.31 -7.03 -35.45
C LEU A 297 14.29 -7.47 -36.54
N ALA A 298 15.49 -6.89 -36.56
CA ALA A 298 16.54 -7.23 -37.52
C ALA A 298 17.38 -8.46 -37.12
N GLY A 299 17.05 -9.11 -36.00
CA GLY A 299 17.78 -10.25 -35.46
C GLY A 299 19.14 -9.88 -34.88
N TYR A 300 20.11 -10.80 -34.96
CA TYR A 300 21.34 -10.74 -34.17
C TYR A 300 22.58 -11.03 -35.01
N THR A 301 23.68 -10.36 -34.67
CA THR A 301 25.00 -10.71 -35.22
C THR A 301 25.43 -12.12 -34.78
N PRO A 302 26.28 -12.84 -35.56
CA PRO A 302 26.78 -14.16 -35.16
C PRO A 302 27.46 -14.17 -33.78
N HIS A 303 28.22 -13.10 -33.45
CA HIS A 303 28.85 -12.93 -32.15
C HIS A 303 27.84 -12.76 -31.01
N ALA A 304 26.74 -12.06 -31.23
CA ALA A 304 25.67 -11.93 -30.24
C ALA A 304 25.00 -13.27 -29.98
N ARG A 305 24.67 -14.04 -31.03
CA ARG A 305 24.04 -15.36 -30.89
C ARG A 305 24.92 -16.34 -30.12
N ASN A 306 26.19 -16.45 -30.48
CA ASN A 306 27.14 -17.36 -29.82
C ASN A 306 27.30 -17.00 -28.33
N TRP A 307 27.45 -15.70 -28.04
CA TRP A 307 27.54 -15.25 -26.67
C TRP A 307 26.27 -15.54 -25.86
N ALA A 308 25.09 -15.23 -26.41
CA ALA A 308 23.80 -15.48 -25.76
C ALA A 308 23.53 -16.96 -25.49
N GLN A 309 23.97 -17.84 -26.40
CA GLN A 309 23.92 -19.30 -26.23
C GLN A 309 24.71 -19.76 -25.01
N THR A 310 25.82 -19.07 -24.68
CA THR A 310 26.66 -19.38 -23.51
C THR A 310 26.13 -18.70 -22.25
N SER A 311 25.60 -17.48 -22.34
CA SER A 311 25.14 -16.69 -21.19
C SER A 311 23.73 -17.06 -20.71
N GLY A 312 22.99 -17.87 -21.47
CA GLY A 312 21.61 -18.22 -21.14
C GLY A 312 20.58 -17.13 -21.49
N THR A 313 20.96 -16.09 -22.22
CA THR A 313 20.00 -15.06 -22.67
C THR A 313 19.16 -15.60 -23.82
N ALA A 314 17.83 -15.62 -23.67
CA ALA A 314 16.93 -16.10 -24.72
C ALA A 314 16.81 -15.03 -25.81
N LEU A 315 17.02 -15.43 -27.08
CA LEU A 315 16.94 -14.53 -28.22
C LEU A 315 15.73 -14.87 -29.09
N PHE A 316 14.88 -13.88 -29.31
CA PHE A 316 13.76 -13.94 -30.25
C PHE A 316 13.95 -12.90 -31.36
N ARG A 317 13.61 -13.29 -32.58
CA ARG A 317 13.34 -12.36 -33.67
C ARG A 317 11.84 -12.13 -33.74
N PHE A 318 11.40 -10.90 -33.93
CA PHE A 318 9.99 -10.63 -34.21
C PHE A 318 9.81 -9.95 -35.55
N ASP A 319 8.62 -10.02 -36.12
CA ASP A 319 8.25 -9.32 -37.36
C ASP A 319 7.28 -8.16 -37.10
N TYR A 320 6.92 -7.42 -38.15
CA TYR A 320 5.97 -6.30 -38.05
C TYR A 320 4.53 -6.74 -37.75
N GLN A 321 4.22 -8.04 -37.76
CA GLN A 321 2.94 -8.61 -37.36
C GLN A 321 2.98 -9.09 -35.90
N GLY A 322 4.09 -8.90 -35.20
CA GLY A 322 4.26 -9.27 -33.82
C GLY A 322 4.47 -10.76 -33.58
N ALA A 323 4.69 -11.56 -34.62
CA ALA A 323 5.07 -12.96 -34.43
C ALA A 323 6.52 -13.03 -33.94
N ALA A 324 6.79 -13.88 -32.94
CA ALA A 324 8.13 -14.09 -32.40
C ALA A 324 8.65 -15.49 -32.73
N GLU A 325 9.88 -15.54 -33.22
CA GLU A 325 10.61 -16.75 -33.58
C GLU A 325 11.85 -16.92 -32.69
N PRO A 326 12.08 -18.11 -32.12
CA PRO A 326 13.27 -18.38 -31.31
C PRO A 326 14.53 -18.43 -32.18
N VAL A 327 15.63 -17.85 -31.70
CA VAL A 327 16.90 -17.73 -32.45
C VAL A 327 18.01 -18.61 -31.88
N ASN A 328 17.98 -18.92 -30.58
CA ASN A 328 18.97 -19.76 -29.90
C ASN A 328 18.29 -20.88 -29.09
N ALA A 329 19.07 -21.86 -28.61
CA ALA A 329 18.51 -23.05 -27.97
C ALA A 329 17.65 -22.71 -26.75
N VAL A 330 18.07 -21.73 -25.94
CA VAL A 330 17.32 -21.27 -24.76
C VAL A 330 15.95 -20.72 -25.14
N ALA A 331 15.86 -19.93 -26.22
CA ALA A 331 14.58 -19.43 -26.71
C ALA A 331 13.70 -20.55 -27.26
N HIS A 332 14.29 -21.55 -27.93
CA HIS A 332 13.56 -22.74 -28.39
C HIS A 332 12.99 -23.53 -27.21
N GLU A 333 13.76 -23.73 -26.14
CA GLU A 333 13.31 -24.42 -24.92
C GLU A 333 12.15 -23.68 -24.25
N LEU A 334 12.26 -22.34 -24.10
CA LEU A 334 11.17 -21.52 -23.54
C LEU A 334 9.89 -21.59 -24.38
N LEU A 335 10.01 -21.48 -25.71
CA LEU A 335 8.84 -21.54 -26.59
C LEU A 335 8.22 -22.95 -26.60
N ALA A 336 9.03 -24.00 -26.64
CA ALA A 336 8.54 -25.38 -26.60
C ALA A 336 7.83 -25.69 -25.28
N ALA A 337 8.34 -25.22 -24.14
CA ALA A 337 7.66 -25.37 -22.85
C ALA A 337 6.31 -24.64 -22.82
N ALA A 338 6.22 -23.45 -23.43
CA ALA A 338 4.97 -22.70 -23.55
C ALA A 338 3.95 -23.39 -24.47
N ASP A 339 4.38 -23.87 -25.64
CA ASP A 339 3.54 -24.61 -26.58
C ASP A 339 3.01 -25.90 -25.95
N ALA A 340 3.85 -26.64 -25.20
CA ALA A 340 3.45 -27.86 -24.51
C ALA A 340 2.41 -27.58 -23.41
N ARG A 341 2.55 -26.47 -22.66
CA ARG A 341 1.58 -26.03 -21.66
C ARG A 341 0.23 -25.64 -22.29
N ALA A 342 0.27 -25.01 -23.46
CA ALA A 342 -0.92 -24.59 -24.20
C ALA A 342 -1.77 -25.76 -24.74
N GLN A 343 -1.18 -26.96 -24.86
CA GLN A 343 -1.83 -28.16 -25.38
C GLN A 343 -2.47 -29.04 -24.29
N GLN A 344 -2.27 -28.71 -23.01
CA GLN A 344 -2.82 -29.42 -21.84
C GLN A 344 -4.17 -28.85 -21.42
#